data_AF-A0A956R0F5-F1
#
_entry.id   AF-A0A956R0F5-F1
#
_cell.length_a   1.000
_cell.length_b   1.000
_cell.length_c   1.000
_cell.angle_alpha   90.00
_cell.angle_beta   90.00
_cell.angle_gamma   90.00
#
_symmetry.space_group_name_H-M   'P 1'
#
loop_
_entity.id
_entity.type
_entity.pdbx_description
1 polymer ?
#
loop_
_entity_poly.entity_id
_entity_poly.type
_entity_poly.pdbx_seq_one_letter_code
_entity_poly.pdbx_strand_id
1 'polypeptide(L)'
;MIEDPAVSELAQPEAQAPSLYWLLRWTVPIHALLPLLIAATLMLGDDGLAEAAISWTWMAIHLLFPVALVLSYPWWRGRGDEVAAILVINHAVTFAVGIACLQWL
;
A
#
# COMPACT_ATOMS: atom_id res chain seq x y z
N MET A 1 -30.92 17.43 40.63
CA MET A 1 -30.16 16.55 39.72
C MET A 1 -30.38 17.12 38.34
N ILE A 2 -29.44 17.93 37.86
CA ILE A 2 -29.49 18.52 36.52
C ILE A 2 -28.36 17.84 35.78
N GLU A 3 -28.69 16.82 34.99
CA GLU A 3 -27.80 16.32 33.97
C GLU A 3 -27.88 17.31 32.81
N ASP A 4 -26.74 17.87 32.41
CA ASP A 4 -26.61 18.76 31.27
C ASP A 4 -26.56 17.93 29.99
N PRO A 5 -27.61 17.91 29.15
CA PRO A 5 -27.66 17.10 27.94
C PRO A 5 -26.93 17.76 26.75
N ALA A 6 -26.43 18.99 26.91
CA ALA A 6 -25.70 19.70 25.85
C ALA A 6 -24.20 19.38 25.84
N VAL A 7 -23.68 18.69 26.86
CA VAL A 7 -22.34 18.06 26.85
C VAL A 7 -22.38 16.68 26.17
N SER A 8 -23.39 16.45 25.33
CA SER A 8 -23.27 15.53 24.19
C SER A 8 -22.51 16.25 23.08
N GLU A 9 -21.32 16.76 23.41
CA GLU A 9 -20.27 17.01 22.44
C GLU A 9 -20.08 15.68 21.72
N LEU A 10 -20.66 15.58 20.52
CA LEU A 10 -20.02 15.01 19.35
C LEU A 10 -18.93 14.02 19.73
N ALA A 11 -19.32 12.89 20.31
CA ALA A 11 -18.49 11.71 20.40
C ALA A 11 -18.32 11.26 18.95
N GLN A 12 -17.46 11.98 18.23
CA GLN A 12 -17.01 11.57 16.93
C GLN A 12 -16.45 10.19 17.18
N PRO A 13 -17.01 9.14 16.54
CA PRO A 13 -16.55 7.79 16.75
C PRO A 13 -15.05 7.85 16.56
N GLU A 14 -14.29 7.52 17.61
CA GLU A 14 -12.84 7.51 17.50
C GLU A 14 -12.54 6.63 16.29
N ALA A 15 -12.06 7.26 15.21
CA ALA A 15 -11.74 6.56 13.99
C ALA A 15 -10.66 5.54 14.37
N GLN A 16 -11.08 4.29 14.58
CA GLN A 16 -10.17 3.22 14.92
C GLN A 16 -9.24 3.03 13.74
N ALA A 17 -7.94 3.18 13.99
CA ALA A 17 -6.94 2.92 12.98
C ALA A 17 -7.13 1.47 12.48
N PRO A 18 -7.22 1.24 11.15
CA PRO A 18 -7.37 -0.10 10.60
C PRO A 18 -6.24 -1.02 11.09
N SER A 19 -6.56 -2.29 11.31
CA SER A 19 -5.57 -3.25 11.79
C SER A 19 -4.51 -3.54 10.73
N LEU A 20 -3.28 -3.86 11.16
CA LEU A 20 -2.17 -4.25 10.30
C LEU A 20 -2.59 -5.33 9.29
N TYR A 21 -3.26 -6.38 9.75
CA TYR A 21 -3.77 -7.46 8.92
C TYR A 21 -4.76 -6.97 7.85
N TRP A 22 -5.68 -6.06 8.21
CA TRP A 22 -6.60 -5.46 7.26
C TRP A 22 -5.83 -4.79 6.13
N LEU A 23 -4.82 -3.98 6.45
CA LEU A 23 -4.08 -3.26 5.42
C LEU A 23 -3.24 -4.18 4.54
N LEU A 24 -2.63 -5.22 5.12
CA LEU A 24 -1.86 -6.20 4.39
C LEU A 24 -2.71 -6.99 3.38
N ARG A 25 -3.96 -7.36 3.70
CA ARG A 25 -4.82 -8.12 2.77
C ARG A 25 -5.12 -7.41 1.45
N TRP A 26 -4.91 -6.09 1.35
CA TRP A 26 -5.07 -5.35 0.09
C TRP A 26 -3.76 -4.86 -0.49
N THR A 27 -2.84 -4.40 0.37
CA THR A 27 -1.57 -3.84 -0.11
C THR A 27 -0.66 -4.93 -0.68
N VAL A 28 -0.63 -6.13 -0.08
CA VAL A 28 0.23 -7.23 -0.52
C VAL A 28 -0.16 -7.73 -1.93
N PRO A 29 -1.44 -8.04 -2.23
CA PRO A 29 -1.82 -8.43 -3.59
C PRO A 29 -1.50 -7.36 -4.64
N ILE A 30 -1.67 -6.08 -4.33
CA ILE A 30 -1.34 -4.98 -5.26
C ILE A 30 0.16 -4.96 -5.56
N HIS A 31 1.00 -5.09 -4.53
CA HIS A 31 2.45 -5.11 -4.67
C HIS A 31 2.97 -6.38 -5.37
N ALA A 32 2.29 -7.51 -5.25
CA ALA A 32 2.57 -8.72 -6.01
C ALA A 32 2.10 -8.63 -7.47
N LEU A 33 0.97 -7.96 -7.73
CA LEU A 33 0.41 -7.83 -9.08
C LEU A 33 1.30 -7.01 -10.00
N LEU A 34 1.96 -5.99 -9.47
CA LEU A 34 2.86 -5.13 -10.25
C LEU A 34 3.94 -5.92 -11.02
N PRO A 35 4.84 -6.68 -10.37
CA PRO A 35 5.85 -7.47 -11.07
C PRO A 35 5.28 -8.56 -11.98
N LEU A 36 4.08 -9.09 -11.69
CA LEU A 36 3.40 -10.04 -12.57
C LEU A 36 2.95 -9.38 -13.89
N LEU A 37 2.39 -8.18 -13.83
CA LEU A 37 1.99 -7.42 -15.02
C LEU A 37 3.20 -7.01 -15.85
N ILE A 38 4.30 -6.65 -15.19
CA ILE A 38 5.59 -6.37 -15.85
C ILE A 38 6.09 -7.61 -16.59
N ALA A 39 6.11 -8.76 -15.92
CA ALA A 39 6.57 -10.00 -16.54
C ALA A 39 5.68 -10.41 -17.72
N ALA A 40 4.36 -10.35 -17.55
CA ALA A 40 3.42 -10.69 -18.61
C ALA A 40 3.58 -9.80 -19.84
N THR A 41 3.80 -8.50 -19.64
CA THR A 41 3.99 -7.56 -20.75
C THR A 41 5.33 -7.76 -21.46
N LEU A 42 6.41 -8.04 -20.73
CA LEU A 42 7.70 -8.41 -21.31
C LEU A 42 7.62 -9.71 -22.14
N MET A 43 6.87 -10.71 -21.67
CA MET A 43 6.65 -11.96 -22.43
C MET A 43 5.86 -11.77 -23.74
N LEU A 44 5.04 -10.73 -23.82
CA LEU A 44 4.17 -10.48 -24.98
C LEU A 44 4.85 -9.66 -26.10
N GLY A 45 6.06 -9.12 -25.86
CA GLY A 45 6.89 -8.51 -26.90
C GLY A 45 6.33 -7.24 -27.54
N ASP A 46 5.72 -6.35 -26.74
CA ASP A 46 5.18 -5.06 -27.23
C ASP A 46 6.10 -3.90 -26.81
N ASP A 47 7.02 -3.53 -27.71
CA ASP A 47 8.35 -3.02 -27.38
C ASP A 47 8.47 -1.50 -27.10
N GLY A 48 7.47 -0.87 -26.45
CA GLY A 48 7.70 0.49 -25.96
C GLY A 48 6.58 1.13 -25.14
N LEU A 49 5.32 0.88 -25.50
CA LEU A 49 4.19 1.30 -24.69
C LEU A 49 4.11 0.49 -23.39
N ALA A 50 4.46 -0.80 -23.44
CA ALA A 50 4.55 -1.66 -22.27
C ALA A 50 5.64 -1.17 -21.30
N GLU A 51 6.86 -0.93 -21.77
CA GLU A 51 7.98 -0.50 -20.93
C GLU A 51 7.71 0.85 -20.24
N ALA A 52 7.11 1.80 -20.98
CA ALA A 52 6.69 3.08 -20.41
C ALA A 52 5.57 2.88 -19.36
N ALA A 53 4.53 2.10 -19.66
CA ALA A 53 3.44 1.84 -18.73
C ALA A 53 3.92 1.12 -17.46
N ILE A 54 4.85 0.18 -17.60
CA ILE A 54 5.53 -0.53 -16.51
C ILE A 54 6.30 0.45 -15.63
N SER A 55 7.15 1.28 -16.23
CA SER A 55 7.96 2.27 -15.52
C SER A 55 7.10 3.28 -14.77
N TRP A 56 6.02 3.76 -15.42
CA TRP A 56 5.06 4.67 -14.78
C TRP A 56 4.27 4.00 -13.66
N THR A 57 3.88 2.73 -13.80
CA THR A 57 3.15 2.00 -12.75
C THR A 57 4.04 1.71 -11.56
N TRP A 58 5.30 1.31 -11.81
CA TRP A 58 6.31 1.15 -10.77
C TRP A 58 6.51 2.47 -10.03
N MET A 59 6.71 3.56 -10.76
CA MET A 59 6.92 4.88 -10.17
C MET A 59 5.69 5.38 -9.41
N ALA A 60 4.48 5.16 -9.94
CA ALA A 60 3.23 5.49 -9.28
C ALA A 60 3.08 4.75 -7.95
N ILE A 61 3.32 3.44 -7.89
CA ILE A 61 3.21 2.69 -6.64
C ILE A 61 4.31 3.12 -5.66
N HIS A 62 5.56 3.27 -6.10
CA HIS A 62 6.69 3.60 -5.23
C HIS A 62 6.71 5.07 -4.76
N LEU A 63 5.98 5.98 -5.42
CA LEU A 63 5.77 7.35 -4.94
C LEU A 63 4.44 7.53 -4.19
N LEU A 64 3.33 7.04 -4.73
CA LEU A 64 2.00 7.23 -4.13
C LEU A 64 1.87 6.46 -2.82
N PHE A 65 2.52 5.30 -2.69
CA PHE A 65 2.43 4.52 -1.46
C PHE A 65 3.12 5.20 -0.27
N PRO A 66 4.38 5.69 -0.37
CA PRO A 66 4.98 6.51 0.68
C PRO A 66 4.21 7.81 0.95
N VAL A 67 3.70 8.49 -0.07
CA VAL A 67 2.88 9.70 0.11
C VAL A 67 1.61 9.39 0.89
N ALA A 68 0.88 8.33 0.53
CA ALA A 68 -0.30 7.89 1.26
C ALA A 68 0.03 7.52 2.73
N LEU A 69 1.20 6.95 2.98
CA LEU A 69 1.67 6.67 4.34
C LEU A 69 2.01 7.93 5.14
N VAL A 70 2.70 8.90 4.54
CA VAL A 70 3.01 10.18 5.19
C VAL A 70 1.72 10.95 5.50
N LEU A 71 0.81 11.05 4.53
CA LEU A 71 -0.48 11.71 4.72
C LEU A 71 -1.34 11.00 5.76
N SER A 72 -1.23 9.67 5.83
CA SER A 72 -1.96 8.91 6.83
C SER A 72 -1.32 8.89 8.20
N TYR A 73 -0.04 9.23 8.34
CA TYR A 73 0.75 9.18 9.58
C TYR A 73 0.02 9.72 10.84
N PRO A 74 -0.67 10.88 10.79
CA PRO A 74 -1.41 11.40 11.95
C PRO A 74 -2.52 10.46 12.46
N TRP A 75 -3.12 9.64 11.59
CA TRP A 75 -4.17 8.68 11.96
C TRP A 75 -3.63 7.42 12.65
N TRP A 76 -2.32 7.19 12.63
CA TRP A 76 -1.71 6.00 13.24
C TRP A 76 -1.44 6.12 14.73
N ARG A 77 -1.62 7.31 15.33
CA ARG A 77 -1.58 7.55 16.78
C ARG A 77 -0.37 6.90 17.50
N GLY A 78 0.81 6.93 16.89
CA GLY A 78 2.03 6.34 17.45
C GLY A 78 2.35 4.91 17.02
N ARG A 79 1.54 4.28 16.17
CA ARG A 79 1.76 2.93 15.57
C ARG A 79 2.72 2.97 14.38
N GLY A 80 3.83 3.70 14.52
CA GLY A 80 4.81 3.90 13.44
C GLY A 80 5.57 2.62 13.09
N ASP A 81 5.73 1.72 14.04
CA ASP A 81 6.27 0.37 13.88
C ASP A 81 5.41 -0.50 12.96
N GLU A 82 4.09 -0.42 13.08
CA GLU A 82 3.17 -1.12 12.18
C GLU A 82 3.23 -0.57 10.76
N VAL A 83 3.31 0.76 10.61
CA VAL A 83 3.51 1.40 9.31
C VAL A 83 4.81 0.93 8.65
N ALA A 84 5.90 0.90 9.42
CA ALA A 84 7.18 0.40 8.96
C ALA A 84 7.11 -1.09 8.56
N ALA A 85 6.41 -1.91 9.34
CA ALA A 85 6.21 -3.33 9.01
C ALA A 85 5.44 -3.50 7.69
N ILE A 86 4.38 -2.73 7.45
CA ILE A 86 3.63 -2.74 6.19
C ILE A 86 4.54 -2.38 5.01
N LEU A 87 5.36 -1.34 5.17
CA LEU A 87 6.32 -0.93 4.15
C LEU A 87 7.28 -2.06 3.80
N VAL A 88 7.91 -2.64 4.83
CA VAL A 88 8.90 -3.71 4.66
C VAL A 88 8.27 -4.93 4.00
N ILE A 89 7.09 -5.38 4.48
CA ILE A 89 6.40 -6.56 3.93
C ILE A 89 6.04 -6.33 2.47
N ASN A 90 5.44 -5.19 2.13
CA ASN A 90 5.05 -4.90 0.75
C ASN A 90 6.25 -4.82 -0.19
N HIS A 91 7.35 -4.19 0.24
CA HIS A 91 8.58 -4.16 -0.57
C HIS A 91 9.17 -5.56 -0.74
N ALA A 92 9.28 -6.34 0.34
CA ALA A 92 9.78 -7.70 0.29
C ALA A 92 8.98 -8.57 -0.69
N VAL A 93 7.65 -8.43 -0.70
CA VAL A 93 6.77 -9.12 -1.66
C VAL A 93 7.04 -8.67 -3.09
N THR A 94 7.07 -7.35 -3.36
CA THR A 94 7.37 -6.82 -4.70
C THR A 94 8.69 -7.35 -5.22
N PHE A 95 9.75 -7.32 -4.40
CA PHE A 95 11.07 -7.80 -4.80
C PHE A 95 11.10 -9.32 -4.98
N ALA A 96 10.48 -10.09 -4.08
CA ALA A 96 10.45 -11.54 -4.17
C ALA A 96 9.72 -12.00 -5.45
N VAL A 97 8.54 -11.43 -5.73
CA VAL A 97 7.78 -11.75 -6.94
C VAL A 97 8.51 -11.24 -8.19
N GLY A 98 9.08 -10.03 -8.14
CA GLY A 98 9.88 -9.47 -9.24
C GLY A 98 11.08 -10.35 -9.61
N ILE A 99 11.87 -10.78 -8.61
CA ILE A 99 13.00 -11.70 -8.80
C ILE A 99 12.51 -13.04 -9.36
N ALA A 100 11.41 -13.59 -8.82
CA ALA A 100 10.85 -14.84 -9.32
C ALA A 100 10.42 -14.72 -10.79
N CYS A 101 9.76 -13.63 -11.18
CA CYS A 101 9.40 -13.37 -12.56
C CYS A 101 10.62 -13.24 -13.48
N LEU A 102 11.67 -12.54 -13.06
CA LEU A 102 12.91 -12.39 -13.83
C LEU A 102 13.65 -13.71 -14.06
N GLN A 103 13.49 -14.70 -13.18
CA GLN A 103 14.07 -16.04 -13.38
C GLN A 103 13.33 -16.87 -14.44
N TRP A 104 12.12 -16.44 -14.83
CA TRP A 104 11.25 -17.14 -15.78
C TRP A 104 11.18 -16.47 -17.16
N LEU A 105 11.78 -15.29 -17.29
CA LEU A 105 11.99 -14.56 -18.54
C LEU A 105 13.32 -14.99 -19.18
#